data_AF-A0A0P0N4T0-F1
#
_entry.id   AF-A0A0P0N4T0-F1
#
_cell.length_a   1.000
_cell.length_b   1.000
_cell.length_c   1.000
_cell.angle_alpha   90.00
_cell.angle_beta   90.00
_cell.angle_gamma   90.00
#
_symmetry.space_group_name_H-M   'P 1'
#
loop_
_entity.id
_entity.type
_entity.pdbx_description
1 polymer ?
#
loop_
_entity_poly.entity_id
_entity_poly.type
_entity_poly.pdbx_seq_one_letter_code
_entity_poly.pdbx_strand_id
1 'polypeptide(L)'
;MKNWNSYISANAISIDDAIVLRNEPCLYKRKVSLLAPDKARLESPLTAATKLKSCNMPLCRRALELVELIEGVTELVGVTGGLAYNPTNASDIDIVVYGSRLDEVYRLLVDLRQDGVTTPYRGHGHGWNRADIALHKTIGEQRVLFGYIGGSEYNVKLVPCTRPERCMPVRLLIENLTISGILEHVSPYTIPAVYRLMLREPLRLNGANYSWIYVLSYRLRYTELPSGMKAEVKGVLEESEGIIRIVPDHGGYVKPLY
;
A
#
# COMPACT_ATOMS: atom_id res chain seq x y z
N MET A 1 -5.64 33.05 28.65
CA MET A 1 -5.54 31.59 28.51
C MET A 1 -6.79 31.10 27.79
N LYS A 2 -6.68 30.67 26.53
CA LYS A 2 -7.80 30.06 25.80
C LYS A 2 -7.86 28.59 26.19
N ASN A 3 -9.02 28.11 26.65
CA ASN A 3 -9.27 26.69 26.91
C ASN A 3 -9.33 25.95 25.57
N TRP A 4 -8.34 25.10 25.29
CA TRP A 4 -8.31 24.22 24.12
C TRP A 4 -8.85 22.85 24.52
N ASN A 5 -10.15 22.66 24.36
CA ASN A 5 -10.79 21.35 24.38
C ASN A 5 -11.51 21.16 23.03
N SER A 6 -10.76 21.18 21.92
CA SER A 6 -11.26 20.72 20.63
C SER A 6 -11.06 19.21 20.53
N TYR A 7 -12.15 18.48 20.29
CA TYR A 7 -12.15 17.05 20.00
C TYR A 7 -12.79 16.86 18.63
N ILE A 8 -12.27 15.93 17.84
CA ILE A 8 -12.97 15.47 16.64
C ILE A 8 -14.03 14.47 17.10
N SER A 9 -15.29 14.92 17.16
CA SER A 9 -16.45 14.07 17.36
C SER A 9 -16.95 13.59 16.00
N ALA A 10 -16.91 12.30 15.76
CA ALA A 10 -17.52 11.70 14.58
C ALA A 10 -18.73 10.86 15.00
N ASN A 11 -19.86 11.05 14.31
CA ASN A 11 -21.04 10.24 14.52
C ASN A 11 -20.75 8.83 13.98
N ALA A 12 -20.56 7.86 14.86
CA ALA A 12 -20.44 6.45 14.51
C ALA A 12 -21.79 5.93 13.98
N ILE A 13 -21.76 5.09 12.95
CA ILE A 13 -22.96 4.41 12.47
C ILE A 13 -23.39 3.38 13.54
N SER A 14 -24.69 3.36 13.87
CA SER A 14 -25.28 2.46 14.88
C SER A 14 -25.10 0.98 14.52
N ILE A 15 -24.95 0.15 15.55
CA ILE A 15 -24.48 -1.25 15.53
C ILE A 15 -25.55 -2.24 15.01
N ASP A 16 -26.82 -1.85 14.92
CA ASP A 16 -27.92 -2.81 14.82
C ASP A 16 -28.47 -3.09 13.40
N ASP A 17 -27.97 -2.42 12.36
CA ASP A 17 -28.50 -2.57 10.97
C ASP A 17 -27.56 -3.33 10.02
N ALA A 18 -26.89 -4.39 10.51
CA ALA A 18 -26.06 -5.25 9.66
C ALA A 18 -26.93 -6.19 8.80
N ILE A 19 -27.46 -5.68 7.68
CA ILE A 19 -28.10 -6.48 6.64
C ILE A 19 -27.05 -7.40 6.00
N VAL A 20 -27.00 -8.65 6.45
CA VAL A 20 -26.29 -9.74 5.79
C VAL A 20 -27.04 -10.10 4.51
N LEU A 21 -26.54 -9.62 3.38
CA LEU A 21 -27.00 -10.06 2.06
C LEU A 21 -25.76 -10.24 1.18
N ARG A 22 -25.35 -11.51 1.04
CA ARG A 22 -24.45 -12.13 0.04
C ARG A 22 -23.48 -11.16 -0.67
N ASN A 23 -22.18 -11.17 -0.33
CA ASN A 23 -21.01 -10.77 -1.17
C ASN A 23 -19.68 -10.84 -0.35
N GLU A 24 -18.53 -10.95 -1.04
CA GLU A 24 -17.17 -11.22 -0.51
C GLU A 24 -16.91 -10.67 0.91
N PRO A 25 -16.70 -11.56 1.91
CA PRO A 25 -16.64 -11.19 3.32
C PRO A 25 -15.45 -10.26 3.65
N CYS A 26 -14.40 -10.27 2.82
CA CYS A 26 -13.20 -9.45 3.00
C CYS A 26 -13.37 -7.99 2.53
N LEU A 27 -14.42 -7.67 1.78
CA LEU A 27 -14.60 -6.36 1.15
C LEU A 27 -15.91 -5.66 1.54
N TYR A 28 -16.69 -6.23 2.48
CA TYR A 28 -17.92 -5.63 3.03
C TYR A 28 -18.79 -4.93 1.96
N LYS A 29 -19.08 -5.63 0.85
CA LYS A 29 -19.89 -5.10 -0.27
C LYS A 29 -19.34 -3.86 -1.00
N ARG A 30 -18.06 -3.49 -0.82
CA ARG A 30 -17.42 -2.50 -1.70
C ARG A 30 -17.60 -2.94 -3.15
N LYS A 31 -18.13 -2.06 -4.00
CA LYS A 31 -18.18 -2.29 -5.45
C LYS A 31 -16.73 -2.38 -5.95
N VAL A 32 -16.24 -3.59 -6.11
CA VAL A 32 -15.01 -3.84 -6.85
C VAL A 32 -15.41 -3.92 -8.31
N SER A 33 -14.81 -3.08 -9.15
CA SER A 33 -14.84 -3.28 -10.60
C SER A 33 -13.91 -4.44 -10.95
N LEU A 34 -14.19 -5.65 -10.45
CA LEU A 34 -13.61 -6.83 -11.05
C LEU A 34 -14.31 -6.99 -12.40
N LEU A 35 -13.60 -6.55 -13.44
CA LEU A 35 -13.94 -6.83 -14.83
C LEU A 35 -14.03 -8.36 -14.96
N ALA A 36 -15.25 -8.90 -14.85
CA ALA A 36 -15.59 -10.31 -15.08
C ALA A 36 -14.71 -11.31 -14.29
N PRO A 37 -15.05 -11.64 -13.03
CA PRO A 37 -14.34 -12.64 -12.21
C PRO A 37 -14.19 -14.01 -12.90
N ASP A 38 -15.11 -14.34 -13.80
CA ASP A 38 -15.17 -15.52 -14.66
C ASP A 38 -14.17 -15.49 -15.83
N LYS A 39 -13.66 -14.30 -16.19
CA LYS A 39 -12.63 -14.10 -17.23
C LYS A 39 -11.25 -13.78 -16.65
N ALA A 40 -11.19 -13.32 -15.41
CA ALA A 40 -9.94 -13.15 -14.69
C ALA A 40 -9.36 -14.53 -14.40
N ARG A 41 -8.22 -14.87 -15.01
CA ARG A 41 -7.37 -15.95 -14.49
C ARG A 41 -6.89 -15.48 -13.12
N LEU A 42 -7.61 -15.87 -12.07
CA LEU A 42 -7.21 -15.66 -10.67
C LEU A 42 -6.03 -16.58 -10.37
N GLU A 43 -4.90 -16.25 -10.95
CA GLU A 43 -3.63 -16.86 -10.63
C GLU A 43 -3.04 -16.13 -9.43
N SER A 44 -2.63 -16.88 -8.41
CA SER A 44 -2.00 -16.26 -7.25
C SER A 44 -0.75 -15.49 -7.68
N PRO A 45 -0.43 -14.31 -7.10
CA PRO A 45 0.77 -13.59 -7.48
C PRO A 45 2.04 -14.42 -7.26
N LEU A 46 2.02 -15.38 -6.34
CA LEU A 46 3.08 -16.37 -6.15
C LEU A 46 3.23 -17.30 -7.37
N THR A 47 2.13 -17.81 -7.92
CA THR A 47 2.18 -18.66 -9.13
C THR A 47 2.61 -17.84 -10.35
N ALA A 48 2.07 -16.63 -10.50
CA ALA A 48 2.47 -15.69 -11.55
C ALA A 48 3.97 -15.37 -11.49
N ALA A 49 4.48 -15.11 -10.27
CA ALA A 49 5.89 -14.84 -10.00
C ALA A 49 6.82 -15.95 -10.55
N THR A 50 6.41 -17.22 -10.42
CA THR A 50 7.24 -18.37 -10.82
C THR A 50 7.21 -18.74 -12.30
N LYS A 51 6.29 -18.16 -13.10
CA LYS A 51 6.05 -18.59 -14.49
C LYS A 51 6.97 -17.95 -15.52
N LEU A 52 7.38 -16.71 -15.31
CA LEU A 52 8.20 -15.98 -16.26
C LEU A 52 9.67 -16.29 -15.98
N LYS A 53 10.23 -17.30 -16.67
CA LYS A 53 11.64 -17.72 -16.50
C LYS A 53 12.56 -17.27 -17.63
N SER A 54 12.00 -16.94 -18.79
CA SER A 54 12.76 -16.51 -19.96
C SER A 54 11.87 -15.72 -20.91
N CYS A 55 12.37 -14.63 -21.48
CA CYS A 55 11.69 -13.88 -22.56
C CYS A 55 12.69 -13.00 -23.30
N ASN A 56 12.46 -12.80 -24.60
CA ASN A 56 13.35 -12.02 -25.47
C ASN A 56 13.07 -10.50 -25.45
N MET A 57 11.99 -10.06 -24.81
CA MET A 57 11.65 -8.63 -24.74
C MET A 57 12.59 -7.88 -23.78
N PRO A 58 13.09 -6.67 -24.14
CA PRO A 58 13.94 -5.87 -23.25
C PRO A 58 13.34 -5.64 -21.86
N LEU A 59 12.04 -5.28 -21.78
CA LEU A 59 11.33 -5.07 -20.53
C LEU A 59 11.36 -6.31 -19.63
N CYS A 60 11.12 -7.49 -20.21
CA CYS A 60 11.14 -8.73 -19.46
C CYS A 60 12.56 -9.10 -19.01
N ARG A 61 13.59 -8.89 -19.83
CA ARG A 61 14.97 -9.12 -19.41
C ARG A 61 15.34 -8.28 -18.19
N ARG A 62 14.94 -7.00 -18.17
CA ARG A 62 15.13 -6.14 -16.99
C ARG A 62 14.36 -6.62 -15.77
N ALA A 63 13.13 -7.12 -15.96
CA ALA A 63 12.37 -7.72 -14.87
C ALA A 63 13.07 -8.95 -14.29
N LEU A 64 13.59 -9.84 -15.14
CA LEU A 64 14.33 -11.04 -14.73
C LEU A 64 15.66 -10.69 -14.05
N GLU A 65 16.42 -9.73 -14.57
CA GLU A 65 17.63 -9.23 -13.91
C GLU A 65 17.34 -8.74 -12.47
N LEU A 66 16.26 -7.98 -12.28
CA LEU A 66 15.86 -7.53 -10.95
C LEU A 66 15.38 -8.68 -10.05
N VAL A 67 14.67 -9.67 -10.62
CA VAL A 67 14.28 -10.88 -9.89
C VAL A 67 15.52 -11.66 -9.45
N GLU A 68 16.49 -11.91 -10.33
CA GLU A 68 17.73 -12.63 -10.01
C GLU A 68 18.52 -11.96 -8.88
N LEU A 69 18.61 -10.62 -8.89
CA LEU A 69 19.23 -9.86 -7.80
C LEU A 69 18.51 -10.08 -6.46
N ILE A 70 17.17 -10.10 -6.46
CA ILE A 70 16.35 -10.31 -5.26
C ILE A 70 16.37 -11.78 -4.83
N GLU A 71 16.44 -12.74 -5.75
CA GLU A 71 16.54 -14.17 -5.48
C GLU A 71 17.80 -14.51 -4.69
N GLY A 72 18.88 -13.72 -4.84
CA GLY A 72 20.06 -13.81 -3.99
C GLY A 72 19.79 -13.59 -2.49
N VAL A 73 18.64 -13.01 -2.14
CA VAL A 73 18.22 -12.68 -0.77
C VAL A 73 17.02 -13.51 -0.31
N THR A 74 16.07 -13.83 -1.19
CA THR A 74 14.82 -14.54 -0.84
C THR A 74 14.37 -15.49 -1.93
N GLU A 75 13.73 -16.59 -1.55
CA GLU A 75 13.29 -17.65 -2.48
C GLU A 75 11.91 -17.39 -3.10
N LEU A 76 11.13 -16.43 -2.57
CA LEU A 76 9.75 -16.18 -2.98
C LEU A 76 9.59 -14.82 -3.64
N VAL A 77 10.11 -14.68 -4.85
CA VAL A 77 10.02 -13.47 -5.66
C VAL A 77 9.55 -13.82 -7.07
N GLY A 78 8.90 -12.85 -7.73
CA GLY A 78 8.81 -12.89 -9.18
C GLY A 78 7.89 -11.83 -9.76
N VAL A 79 7.63 -11.97 -11.06
CA VAL A 79 6.93 -10.98 -11.86
C VAL A 79 5.40 -11.14 -11.75
N THR A 80 4.70 -10.02 -11.64
CA THR A 80 3.23 -9.93 -11.65
C THR A 80 2.76 -8.88 -12.68
N GLY A 81 1.48 -8.51 -12.66
CA GLY A 81 0.94 -7.45 -13.51
C GLY A 81 1.02 -7.75 -15.01
N GLY A 82 1.19 -6.70 -15.81
CA GLY A 82 1.16 -6.80 -17.27
C GLY A 82 2.13 -7.83 -17.83
N LEU A 83 3.36 -7.90 -17.29
CA LEU A 83 4.37 -8.85 -17.74
C LEU A 83 3.99 -10.31 -17.47
N ALA A 84 3.32 -10.61 -16.36
CA ALA A 84 2.93 -11.98 -16.04
C ALA A 84 1.72 -12.45 -16.87
N TYR A 85 0.77 -11.55 -17.17
CA TYR A 85 -0.50 -11.92 -17.79
C TYR A 85 -0.58 -11.63 -19.29
N ASN A 86 0.14 -10.62 -19.78
CA ASN A 86 0.14 -10.17 -21.17
C ASN A 86 1.50 -9.53 -21.55
N PRO A 87 2.59 -10.31 -21.56
CA PRO A 87 3.96 -9.79 -21.67
C PRO A 87 4.20 -8.93 -22.91
N THR A 88 3.52 -9.22 -24.03
CA THR A 88 3.68 -8.47 -25.28
C THR A 88 3.16 -7.03 -25.23
N ASN A 89 2.26 -6.72 -24.30
CA ASN A 89 1.64 -5.39 -24.16
C ASN A 89 1.99 -4.71 -22.82
N ALA A 90 2.89 -5.29 -22.03
CA ALA A 90 3.31 -4.72 -20.76
C ALA A 90 4.12 -3.43 -21.00
N SER A 91 3.86 -2.41 -20.17
CA SER A 91 4.57 -1.12 -20.20
C SER A 91 5.52 -0.92 -19.03
N ASP A 92 5.38 -1.73 -17.98
CA ASP A 92 6.04 -1.62 -16.70
C ASP A 92 6.39 -3.00 -16.11
N ILE A 93 7.24 -2.97 -15.09
CA ILE A 93 7.73 -4.13 -14.36
C ILE A 93 7.05 -4.15 -13.00
N ASP A 94 6.13 -5.09 -12.77
CA ASP A 94 5.60 -5.34 -11.43
C ASP A 94 6.26 -6.58 -10.83
N ILE A 95 6.91 -6.43 -9.68
CA ILE A 95 7.50 -7.52 -8.91
C ILE A 95 6.77 -7.65 -7.58
N VAL A 96 6.57 -8.89 -7.16
CA VAL A 96 6.09 -9.22 -5.82
C VAL A 96 7.13 -10.08 -5.12
N VAL A 97 7.36 -9.78 -3.86
CA VAL A 97 8.29 -10.50 -2.98
C VAL A 97 7.52 -10.90 -1.74
N TYR A 98 7.55 -12.19 -1.43
CA TYR A 98 6.93 -12.79 -0.25
C TYR A 98 8.01 -13.26 0.73
N GLY A 99 7.66 -13.36 2.01
CA GLY A 99 8.51 -13.98 3.02
C GLY A 99 8.88 -13.09 4.20
N SER A 100 9.86 -13.54 4.97
CA SER A 100 10.30 -12.90 6.23
C SER A 100 11.56 -12.06 6.09
N ARG A 101 12.35 -12.24 5.02
CA ARG A 101 13.60 -11.51 4.76
C ARG A 101 13.38 -10.18 3.99
N LEU A 102 12.23 -9.55 4.16
CA LEU A 102 11.85 -8.36 3.38
C LEU A 102 12.72 -7.15 3.68
N ASP A 103 13.26 -7.04 4.89
CA ASP A 103 14.17 -5.96 5.28
C ASP A 103 15.47 -6.02 4.49
N GLU A 104 15.98 -7.24 4.23
CA GLU A 104 17.19 -7.45 3.44
C GLU A 104 16.92 -7.12 1.97
N VAL A 105 15.74 -7.48 1.45
CA VAL A 105 15.32 -7.10 0.10
C VAL A 105 15.16 -5.58 -0.02
N TYR A 106 14.57 -4.93 0.98
CA TYR A 106 14.45 -3.47 0.99
C TYR A 106 15.83 -2.79 0.99
N ARG A 107 16.78 -3.27 1.80
CA ARG A 107 18.17 -2.77 1.80
C ARG A 107 18.84 -2.95 0.45
N LEU A 108 18.70 -4.11 -0.17
CA LEU A 108 19.19 -4.33 -1.54
C LEU A 108 18.64 -3.29 -2.52
N LEU A 109 17.34 -2.98 -2.48
CA LEU A 109 16.75 -1.95 -3.35
C LEU A 109 17.30 -0.55 -3.07
N VAL A 110 17.62 -0.25 -1.80
CA VAL A 110 18.32 0.99 -1.41
C VAL A 110 19.72 1.03 -2.00
N ASP A 111 20.49 -0.06 -1.89
CA ASP A 111 21.85 -0.15 -2.43
C ASP A 111 21.83 0.01 -3.96
N LEU A 112 20.92 -0.66 -4.66
CA LEU A 112 20.72 -0.50 -6.12
C LEU A 112 20.35 0.94 -6.52
N ARG A 113 19.64 1.68 -5.66
CA ARG A 113 19.36 3.10 -5.90
C ARG A 113 20.61 3.97 -5.70
N GLN A 114 21.41 3.68 -4.67
CA GLN A 114 22.64 4.41 -4.38
C GLN A 114 23.71 4.20 -5.46
N ASP A 115 23.78 2.98 -6.01
CA ASP A 115 24.70 2.60 -7.09
C ASP A 115 24.25 3.10 -8.47
N GLY A 116 23.07 3.72 -8.58
CA GLY A 116 22.53 4.26 -9.83
C GLY A 116 21.96 3.19 -10.78
N VAL A 117 21.79 1.94 -10.32
CA VAL A 117 21.15 0.87 -11.09
C VAL A 117 19.67 1.17 -11.29
N THR A 118 19.02 1.71 -10.26
CA THR A 118 17.65 2.23 -10.35
C THR A 118 17.65 3.75 -10.19
N THR A 119 16.63 4.41 -10.74
CA THR A 119 16.44 5.86 -10.60
C THR A 119 15.02 6.20 -10.12
N PRO A 120 14.83 7.36 -9.47
CA PRO A 120 13.52 7.77 -8.95
C PRO A 120 12.43 7.82 -10.01
N TYR A 121 11.20 7.53 -9.59
CA TYR A 121 10.04 7.75 -10.44
C TYR A 121 9.84 9.25 -10.69
N ARG A 122 9.63 9.63 -11.95
CA ARG A 122 9.41 11.01 -12.41
C ARG A 122 8.15 11.14 -13.26
N GLY A 123 7.36 10.08 -13.36
CA GLY A 123 6.09 10.10 -14.09
C GLY A 123 4.99 10.84 -13.33
N HIS A 124 3.83 10.96 -13.97
CA HIS A 124 2.68 11.68 -13.43
C HIS A 124 1.76 10.79 -12.58
N GLY A 125 2.00 9.49 -12.57
CA GLY A 125 1.22 8.49 -11.84
C GLY A 125 -0.19 8.27 -12.38
N HIS A 126 -0.55 7.02 -12.66
CA HIS A 126 -1.90 6.70 -13.14
C HIS A 126 -2.92 6.78 -11.99
N GLY A 127 -3.96 7.60 -12.17
CA GLY A 127 -5.04 7.77 -11.19
C GLY A 127 -4.61 8.45 -9.89
N TRP A 128 -3.62 9.34 -9.95
CA TRP A 128 -3.18 10.14 -8.80
C TRP A 128 -4.07 11.37 -8.62
N ASN A 129 -4.51 11.60 -7.39
CA ASN A 129 -5.21 12.84 -7.03
C ASN A 129 -4.19 13.96 -6.67
N ARG A 130 -4.67 15.17 -6.37
CA ARG A 130 -3.78 16.30 -6.02
C ARG A 130 -2.92 16.03 -4.78
N ALA A 131 -3.43 15.32 -3.79
CA ALA A 131 -2.69 14.96 -2.59
C ALA A 131 -1.61 13.92 -2.89
N ASP A 132 -1.91 12.94 -3.75
CA ASP A 132 -0.92 11.95 -4.22
C ASP A 132 0.25 12.63 -4.94
N ILE A 133 -0.04 13.61 -5.80
CA ILE A 133 0.99 14.38 -6.50
C ILE A 133 1.83 15.18 -5.50
N ALA A 134 1.19 15.83 -4.53
CA ALA A 134 1.90 16.60 -3.50
C ALA A 134 2.80 15.68 -2.65
N LEU A 135 2.30 14.50 -2.28
CA LEU A 135 3.07 13.49 -1.58
C LEU A 135 4.27 13.04 -2.42
N HIS A 136 4.05 12.67 -3.68
CA HIS A 136 5.14 12.25 -4.57
C HIS A 136 6.21 13.32 -4.74
N LYS A 137 5.84 14.61 -4.88
CA LYS A 137 6.81 15.71 -4.91
C LYS A 137 7.64 15.83 -3.63
N THR A 138 7.09 15.38 -2.50
CA THR A 138 7.74 15.48 -1.19
C THR A 138 8.74 14.35 -0.98
N ILE A 139 8.39 13.12 -1.38
CA ILE A 139 9.16 11.91 -1.01
C ILE A 139 9.67 11.09 -2.20
N GLY A 140 9.25 11.41 -3.44
CA GLY A 140 9.46 10.58 -4.62
C GLY A 140 10.92 10.25 -4.92
N GLU A 141 11.83 11.19 -4.68
CA GLU A 141 13.26 11.01 -4.91
C GLU A 141 13.89 9.94 -3.98
N GLN A 142 13.32 9.76 -2.78
CA GLN A 142 13.85 8.84 -1.76
C GLN A 142 13.30 7.42 -1.90
N ARG A 143 12.27 7.22 -2.71
CA ARG A 143 11.55 5.94 -2.80
C ARG A 143 12.26 4.96 -3.71
N VAL A 144 12.33 3.71 -3.26
CA VAL A 144 13.05 2.61 -3.91
C VAL A 144 12.14 1.48 -4.35
N LEU A 145 10.93 1.40 -3.78
CA LEU A 145 9.94 0.39 -4.19
C LEU A 145 9.29 0.68 -5.54
N PHE A 146 9.52 1.85 -6.13
CA PHE A 146 9.11 2.14 -7.50
C PHE A 146 10.02 3.21 -8.11
N GLY A 147 10.17 3.17 -9.43
CA GLY A 147 11.14 4.00 -10.13
C GLY A 147 11.36 3.52 -11.56
N TYR A 148 12.57 3.74 -12.08
CA TYR A 148 13.02 3.20 -13.35
C TYR A 148 14.24 2.30 -13.19
N ILE A 149 14.29 1.21 -13.96
CA ILE A 149 15.46 0.35 -14.13
C ILE A 149 15.72 0.19 -15.63
N GLY A 150 16.90 0.58 -16.11
CA GLY A 150 17.23 0.56 -17.54
C GLY A 150 16.24 1.32 -18.43
N GLY A 151 15.60 2.38 -17.90
CA GLY A 151 14.58 3.19 -18.60
C GLY A 151 13.15 2.65 -18.52
N SER A 152 12.92 1.50 -17.90
CA SER A 152 11.58 0.91 -17.72
C SER A 152 11.03 1.18 -16.33
N GLU A 153 9.75 1.56 -16.24
CA GLU A 153 9.07 1.74 -14.95
C GLU A 153 9.02 0.41 -14.20
N TYR A 154 9.27 0.44 -12.89
CA TYR A 154 9.14 -0.72 -12.02
C TYR A 154 8.42 -0.39 -10.72
N ASN A 155 7.78 -1.40 -10.15
CA ASN A 155 7.17 -1.43 -8.84
C ASN A 155 7.51 -2.75 -8.14
N VAL A 156 7.97 -2.71 -6.89
CA VAL A 156 8.23 -3.87 -6.05
C VAL A 156 7.28 -3.84 -4.85
N LYS A 157 6.48 -4.90 -4.70
CA LYS A 157 5.60 -5.10 -3.54
C LYS A 157 6.23 -6.10 -2.59
N LEU A 158 6.55 -5.67 -1.38
CA LEU A 158 7.06 -6.53 -0.31
C LEU A 158 5.91 -7.00 0.58
N VAL A 159 5.58 -8.28 0.58
CA VAL A 159 4.39 -8.82 1.27
C VAL A 159 4.83 -9.77 2.40
N PRO A 160 4.55 -9.43 3.67
CA PRO A 160 5.08 -10.15 4.84
C PRO A 160 4.33 -11.44 5.14
N CYS A 161 4.05 -12.24 4.12
CA CYS A 161 3.43 -13.55 4.25
C CYS A 161 4.08 -14.55 3.30
N THR A 162 4.08 -15.83 3.66
CA THR A 162 4.50 -16.94 2.78
C THR A 162 3.31 -17.71 2.22
N ARG A 163 2.11 -17.39 2.72
CA ARG A 163 0.83 -17.98 2.31
C ARG A 163 -0.24 -16.89 2.31
N PRO A 164 -1.27 -16.99 1.46
CA PRO A 164 -2.39 -16.07 1.50
C PRO A 164 -2.99 -16.01 2.91
N GLU A 165 -3.14 -14.80 3.45
CA GLU A 165 -3.83 -14.62 4.73
C GLU A 165 -5.31 -14.95 4.58
N ARG A 166 -5.92 -15.39 5.69
CA ARG A 166 -7.37 -15.60 5.72
C ARG A 166 -8.07 -14.26 5.58
N CYS A 167 -9.16 -14.25 4.81
CA CYS A 167 -10.05 -13.11 4.77
C CYS A 167 -10.68 -12.89 6.14
N MET A 168 -10.44 -11.71 6.72
CA MET A 168 -11.01 -11.32 8.01
C MET A 168 -12.16 -10.33 7.80
N PRO A 169 -13.25 -10.44 8.57
CA PRO A 169 -14.30 -9.42 8.57
C PRO A 169 -13.73 -8.06 8.99
N VAL A 170 -14.22 -7.01 8.33
CA VAL A 170 -13.90 -5.63 8.64
C VAL A 170 -15.19 -4.89 8.97
N ARG A 171 -15.21 -4.18 10.09
CA ARG A 171 -16.32 -3.30 10.49
C ARG A 171 -16.00 -1.87 10.07
N LEU A 172 -16.89 -1.25 9.30
CA LEU A 172 -16.80 0.16 8.94
C LEU A 172 -17.36 1.00 10.09
N LEU A 173 -16.55 1.90 10.64
CA LEU A 173 -16.96 2.80 11.71
C LEU A 173 -17.34 4.19 11.17
N ILE A 174 -16.52 4.73 10.25
CA ILE A 174 -16.73 6.04 9.62
C ILE A 174 -16.22 5.96 8.18
N GLU A 175 -17.04 6.35 7.20
CA GLU A 175 -16.65 6.25 5.78
C GLU A 175 -15.66 7.31 5.31
N ASN A 176 -15.68 8.49 5.93
CA ASN A 176 -14.94 9.65 5.44
C ASN A 176 -14.42 10.50 6.61
N LEU A 177 -13.42 9.97 7.31
CA LEU A 177 -12.72 10.66 8.39
C LEU A 177 -11.50 11.38 7.84
N THR A 178 -11.28 12.63 8.27
CA THR A 178 -10.03 13.36 8.05
C THR A 178 -9.41 13.69 9.41
N ILE A 179 -8.17 13.26 9.61
CA ILE A 179 -7.40 13.45 10.84
C ILE A 179 -5.98 13.87 10.50
N SER A 180 -5.32 14.57 11.42
CA SER A 180 -3.93 14.98 11.23
C SER A 180 -3.07 14.58 12.42
N GLY A 181 -1.79 14.38 12.16
CA GLY A 181 -0.85 13.91 13.16
C GLY A 181 0.57 13.76 12.64
N ILE A 182 1.41 13.09 13.43
CA ILE A 182 2.78 12.74 13.08
C ILE A 182 2.84 11.24 12.85
N LEU A 183 3.39 10.81 11.71
CA LEU A 183 3.55 9.40 11.37
C LEU A 183 4.79 8.81 12.03
N GLU A 184 4.65 7.61 12.57
CA GLU A 184 5.73 6.76 13.04
C GLU A 184 5.66 5.41 12.32
N HIS A 185 6.82 4.84 12.03
CA HIS A 185 6.92 3.57 11.32
C HIS A 185 6.45 2.39 12.16
N VAL A 186 5.67 1.51 11.53
CA VAL A 186 5.39 0.17 12.05
C VAL A 186 5.85 -0.84 11.01
N SER A 187 5.37 -0.71 9.78
CA SER A 187 5.80 -1.51 8.62
C SER A 187 5.71 -0.65 7.35
N PRO A 188 6.69 0.25 7.12
CA PRO A 188 6.54 1.36 6.17
C PRO A 188 6.72 0.97 4.69
N TYR A 189 7.47 -0.11 4.39
CA TYR A 189 7.79 -0.53 3.01
C TYR A 189 7.11 -1.83 2.59
N THR A 190 6.24 -2.40 3.43
CA THR A 190 5.48 -3.60 3.09
C THR A 190 4.12 -3.26 2.50
N ILE A 191 3.45 -4.28 1.97
CA ILE A 191 2.04 -4.27 1.60
C ILE A 191 1.31 -5.31 2.48
N PRO A 192 0.39 -4.89 3.37
CA PRO A 192 0.03 -3.50 3.64
C PRO A 192 1.15 -2.68 4.30
N ALA A 193 1.16 -1.38 4.03
CA ALA A 193 1.98 -0.39 4.72
C ALA A 193 1.26 0.01 5.99
N VAL A 194 1.97 0.02 7.12
CA VAL A 194 1.40 0.33 8.44
C VAL A 194 2.21 1.42 9.13
N TYR A 195 1.50 2.42 9.63
CA TYR A 195 2.06 3.51 10.42
C TYR A 195 1.22 3.75 11.67
N ARG A 196 1.86 4.28 12.72
CA ARG A 196 1.16 4.88 13.85
C ARG A 196 1.04 6.38 13.61
N LEU A 197 -0.18 6.91 13.55
CA LEU A 197 -0.43 8.35 13.45
C LEU A 197 -0.69 8.91 14.85
N MET A 198 0.29 9.62 15.40
CA MET A 198 0.17 10.37 16.64
C MET A 198 -0.71 11.59 16.40
N LEU A 199 -1.93 11.57 16.92
CA LEU A 199 -2.97 12.53 16.56
C LEU A 199 -2.68 13.92 17.15
N ARG A 200 -2.90 14.95 16.33
CA ARG A 200 -2.85 16.34 16.79
C ARG A 200 -3.99 16.65 17.76
N GLU A 201 -5.17 16.13 17.49
CA GLU A 201 -6.36 16.22 18.35
C GLU A 201 -6.86 14.81 18.64
N PRO A 202 -7.13 14.45 19.92
CA PRO A 202 -7.62 13.12 20.25
C PRO A 202 -8.93 12.79 19.53
N LEU A 203 -9.00 11.58 19.00
CA LEU A 203 -10.21 11.05 18.38
C LEU A 203 -11.08 10.40 19.45
N ARG A 204 -12.36 10.78 19.52
CA ARG A 204 -13.36 10.18 20.42
C ARG A 204 -14.24 9.21 19.68
N LEU A 205 -14.23 7.94 20.09
CA LEU A 205 -15.07 6.89 19.51
C LEU A 205 -15.64 6.03 20.64
N ASN A 206 -16.95 5.87 20.68
CA ASN A 206 -17.65 5.01 21.64
C ASN A 206 -17.24 5.26 23.11
N GLY A 207 -17.04 6.53 23.48
CA GLY A 207 -16.62 6.92 24.84
C GLY A 207 -15.13 6.74 25.15
N ALA A 208 -14.35 6.12 24.25
CA ALA A 208 -12.90 6.02 24.38
C ALA A 208 -12.20 7.21 23.68
N ASN A 209 -11.06 7.63 24.25
CA ASN A 209 -10.18 8.65 23.67
C ASN A 209 -8.95 7.97 23.07
N TYR A 210 -8.67 8.26 21.81
CA TYR A 210 -7.51 7.77 21.10
C TYR A 210 -6.55 8.95 20.87
N SER A 211 -5.32 8.85 21.39
CA SER A 211 -4.24 9.81 21.11
C SER A 211 -3.43 9.42 19.86
N TRP A 212 -3.64 8.22 19.36
CA TRP A 212 -3.03 7.70 18.14
C TRP A 212 -3.95 6.68 17.47
N ILE A 213 -3.70 6.41 16.19
CA ILE A 213 -4.39 5.37 15.43
C ILE A 213 -3.46 4.76 14.38
N TYR A 214 -3.72 3.52 13.96
CA TYR A 214 -3.02 2.96 12.80
C TYR A 214 -3.50 3.57 11.49
N VAL A 215 -2.58 3.90 10.60
CA VAL A 215 -2.84 4.16 9.19
C VAL A 215 -2.40 2.92 8.43
N LEU A 216 -3.32 2.31 7.68
CA LEU A 216 -3.06 1.10 6.91
C LEU A 216 -3.39 1.33 5.45
N SER A 217 -2.49 0.92 4.54
CA SER A 217 -2.75 1.00 3.10
C SER A 217 -2.18 -0.20 2.34
N TYR A 218 -2.91 -0.65 1.33
CA TYR A 218 -2.44 -1.63 0.34
C TYR A 218 -1.91 -0.97 -0.93
N ARG A 219 -1.89 0.36 -1.00
CA ARG A 219 -1.39 1.10 -2.16
C ARG A 219 0.09 1.38 -1.99
N LEU A 220 0.87 0.97 -2.99
CA LEU A 220 2.29 1.26 -3.07
C LEU A 220 2.59 2.76 -2.88
N ARG A 221 1.72 3.67 -3.34
CA ARG A 221 1.97 5.12 -3.19
C ARG A 221 2.02 5.63 -1.75
N TYR A 222 1.54 4.86 -0.77
CA TYR A 222 1.59 5.19 0.66
C TYR A 222 2.61 4.32 1.43
N THR A 223 3.51 3.63 0.73
CA THR A 223 4.73 3.06 1.33
C THR A 223 5.82 4.14 1.45
N GLU A 224 6.82 3.87 2.29
CA GLU A 224 8.03 4.66 2.44
C GLU A 224 7.77 6.11 2.89
N LEU A 225 6.67 6.34 3.60
CA LEU A 225 6.40 7.65 4.20
C LEU A 225 7.44 7.88 5.31
N PRO A 226 8.14 9.03 5.38
CA PRO A 226 9.15 9.27 6.41
C PRO A 226 8.56 9.24 7.82
N SER A 227 9.30 8.64 8.75
CA SER A 227 8.98 8.74 10.19
C SER A 227 9.16 10.20 10.63
N GLY A 228 8.27 10.70 11.47
CA GLY A 228 8.20 12.11 11.86
C GLY A 228 7.48 13.01 10.86
N MET A 229 7.01 12.49 9.72
CA MET A 229 6.24 13.29 8.76
C MET A 229 4.91 13.74 9.39
N LYS A 230 4.68 15.06 9.42
CA LYS A 230 3.35 15.61 9.72
C LYS A 230 2.44 15.35 8.52
N ALA A 231 1.29 14.74 8.77
CA ALA A 231 0.38 14.35 7.70
C ALA A 231 -1.09 14.60 8.07
N GLU A 232 -1.87 14.91 7.05
CA GLU A 232 -3.33 14.81 7.04
C GLU A 232 -3.72 13.52 6.31
N VAL A 233 -4.49 12.68 6.98
CA VAL A 233 -4.98 11.41 6.45
C VAL A 233 -6.49 11.50 6.32
N LYS A 234 -6.97 11.33 5.10
CA LYS A 234 -8.39 11.15 4.79
C LYS A 234 -8.62 9.70 4.42
N GLY A 235 -9.62 9.06 5.01
CA GLY A 235 -9.93 7.67 4.69
C GLY A 235 -11.13 7.13 5.44
N VAL A 236 -11.30 5.83 5.32
CA VAL A 236 -12.32 5.06 6.03
C VAL A 236 -11.74 4.64 7.37
N LEU A 237 -12.46 4.89 8.46
CA LEU A 237 -12.17 4.32 9.76
C LEU A 237 -12.78 2.91 9.85
N GLU A 238 -11.94 1.93 10.11
CA GLU A 238 -12.29 0.52 10.15
C GLU A 238 -11.82 -0.13 11.45
N GLU A 239 -12.51 -1.19 11.86
CA GLU A 239 -12.07 -2.09 12.92
C GLU A 239 -12.00 -3.53 12.39
N SER A 240 -10.92 -4.22 12.71
CA SER A 240 -10.79 -5.66 12.50
C SER A 240 -10.00 -6.25 13.66
N GLU A 241 -10.49 -7.36 14.23
CA GLU A 241 -9.89 -8.02 15.40
C GLU A 241 -9.64 -7.08 16.60
N GLY A 242 -10.53 -6.11 16.81
CA GLY A 242 -10.41 -5.10 17.89
C GLY A 242 -9.36 -4.01 17.61
N ILE A 243 -8.73 -3.99 16.43
CA ILE A 243 -7.77 -2.97 16.03
C ILE A 243 -8.48 -1.93 15.17
N ILE A 244 -8.47 -0.68 15.64
CA ILE A 244 -9.00 0.47 14.89
C ILE A 244 -7.90 1.07 14.00
N ARG A 245 -8.23 1.31 12.73
CA ARG A 245 -7.32 1.84 11.71
C ARG A 245 -8.03 2.78 10.74
N ILE A 246 -7.31 3.74 10.19
CA ILE A 246 -7.76 4.55 9.06
C ILE A 246 -7.13 4.02 7.76
N VAL A 247 -7.95 3.83 6.73
CA VAL A 247 -7.57 3.28 5.43
C VAL A 247 -7.83 4.32 4.32
N PRO A 248 -6.79 4.93 3.74
CA PRO A 248 -6.93 5.99 2.72
C PRO A 248 -7.18 5.46 1.30
N ASP A 249 -7.28 4.14 1.11
CA ASP A 249 -7.27 3.51 -0.22
C ASP A 249 -8.53 3.72 -1.06
N HIS A 250 -9.64 4.15 -0.43
CA HIS A 250 -10.94 4.28 -1.09
C HIS A 250 -11.41 5.74 -1.05
N GLY A 251 -11.01 6.53 -2.05
CA GLY A 251 -11.37 7.96 -2.13
C GLY A 251 -10.70 8.86 -1.08
N GLY A 252 -9.77 8.29 -0.31
CA GLY A 252 -8.95 8.97 0.68
C GLY A 252 -7.61 9.45 0.15
N TYR A 253 -6.76 9.94 1.06
CA TYR A 253 -5.40 10.36 0.78
C TYR A 253 -4.53 10.40 2.03
N VAL A 254 -3.21 10.42 1.82
CA VAL A 254 -2.22 10.89 2.80
C VAL A 254 -1.53 12.11 2.21
N LYS A 255 -1.61 13.24 2.92
CA LYS A 255 -1.10 14.53 2.46
C LYS A 255 -0.08 15.09 3.46
N PRO A 256 1.15 15.39 3.04
CA PRO A 256 2.13 16.06 3.90
C PRO A 256 1.62 17.43 4.37
N LEU A 257 1.89 17.76 5.63
CA LEU A 257 1.64 19.07 6.23
C LEU A 257 2.99 19.75 6.49
N TYR A 258 3.13 20.99 6.03
CA TYR A 258 4.30 21.84 6.24
C TYR A 258 4.09 22.74 7.47
#